data_AF-A0A7W0J5P2-F1
#
_entry.id   AF-A0A7W0J5P2-F1
#
_cell.length_a   1.000
_cell.length_b   1.000
_cell.length_c   1.000
_cell.angle_alpha   90.00
_cell.angle_beta   90.00
_cell.angle_gamma   90.00
#
_symmetry.space_group_name_H-M   'P 1'
#
loop_
_entity.id
_entity.type
_entity.pdbx_description
1 polymer ?
#
loop_
_entity_poly.entity_id
_entity_poly.type
_entity_poly.pdbx_seq_one_letter_code
_entity_poly.pdbx_strand_id
1 'polypeptide(L)'
;EVRSQKLRALSNKGVKIIDYEGERVDLNWLMKKLGEMGITSVLIEGGSSLNSHALEYGIVDKVMFFIAPKIIGGKESFPSVGGKAFRKLSEAHQLKNITLKRIGEDILIEGYIT
;
A
#
# COMPACT_ATOMS: atom_id res chain seq x y z
N GLU A 1 20.10 19.48 -13.75
CA GLU A 1 19.44 20.77 -13.41
C GLU A 1 17.95 20.66 -13.06
N VAL A 2 17.11 20.04 -13.89
CA VAL A 2 15.64 19.99 -13.67
C VAL A 2 15.23 19.30 -12.35
N ARG A 3 15.83 18.14 -12.01
CA ARG A 3 15.57 17.45 -10.74
C ARG A 3 15.86 18.36 -9.54
N SER A 4 17.00 19.03 -9.55
CA SER A 4 17.44 19.94 -8.48
C SER A 4 16.56 21.17 -8.33
N GLN A 5 15.93 21.66 -9.41
CA GLN A 5 14.94 22.73 -9.35
C GLN A 5 13.62 22.25 -8.74
N LYS A 6 13.13 21.06 -9.14
CA LYS A 6 11.91 20.46 -8.60
C LYS A 6 12.03 20.16 -7.09
N LEU A 7 13.15 19.61 -6.67
CA LEU A 7 13.42 19.35 -5.25
C LEU A 7 13.45 20.65 -4.43
N ARG A 8 14.10 21.70 -4.95
CA ARG A 8 14.09 23.03 -4.32
C ARG A 8 12.69 23.61 -4.21
N ALA A 9 11.88 23.51 -5.27
CA ALA A 9 10.50 24.00 -5.26
C ALA A 9 9.63 23.27 -4.22
N LEU A 10 9.82 21.97 -4.02
CA LEU A 10 9.14 21.19 -2.98
C LEU A 10 9.63 21.55 -1.58
N SER A 11 10.95 21.66 -1.40
CA SER A 11 11.55 22.04 -0.12
C SER A 11 11.11 23.43 0.33
N ASN A 12 11.03 24.41 -0.60
CA ASN A 12 10.52 25.75 -0.32
C ASN A 12 9.05 25.76 0.13
N LYS A 13 8.29 24.69 -0.12
CA LYS A 13 6.92 24.49 0.35
C LYS A 13 6.85 23.70 1.66
N GLY A 14 7.99 23.43 2.31
CA GLY A 14 8.06 22.65 3.54
C GLY A 14 7.94 21.13 3.36
N VAL A 15 8.02 20.63 2.12
CA VAL A 15 8.01 19.18 1.86
C VAL A 15 9.33 18.58 2.33
N LYS A 16 9.26 17.62 3.26
CA LYS A 16 10.41 16.82 3.66
C LYS A 16 10.73 15.82 2.55
N ILE A 17 11.95 15.91 2.01
CA ILE A 17 12.44 14.99 0.98
C ILE A 17 13.33 13.96 1.66
N ILE A 18 13.09 12.69 1.34
CA ILE A 18 13.93 11.57 1.75
C ILE A 18 14.48 10.97 0.45
N ASP A 19 15.78 11.12 0.23
CA ASP A 19 16.44 10.54 -0.93
C ASP A 19 16.66 9.04 -0.73
N TYR A 20 16.48 8.28 -1.80
CA TYR A 20 16.75 6.85 -1.87
C TYR A 20 17.57 6.57 -3.13
N GLU A 21 18.61 5.76 -2.99
CA GLU A 21 19.45 5.33 -4.10
C GLU A 21 18.96 3.97 -4.61
N GLY A 22 18.38 3.98 -5.81
CA GLY A 22 17.89 2.79 -6.49
C GLY A 22 16.79 3.14 -7.49
N GLU A 23 16.49 2.20 -8.38
CA GLU A 23 15.42 2.39 -9.39
C GLU A 23 14.04 2.39 -8.73
N ARG A 24 13.88 1.57 -7.68
CA ARG A 24 12.64 1.42 -6.93
C ARG A 24 12.90 1.41 -5.43
N VAL A 25 12.07 2.14 -4.69
CA VAL A 25 12.17 2.23 -3.23
C VAL A 25 11.96 0.85 -2.60
N ASP A 26 12.95 0.41 -1.84
CA ASP A 26 12.82 -0.72 -0.92
C ASP A 26 11.93 -0.29 0.26
N LEU A 27 10.79 -0.97 0.41
CA LEU A 27 9.83 -0.60 1.44
C LEU A 27 10.29 -0.99 2.85
N ASN A 28 11.11 -2.03 3.01
CA ASN A 28 11.71 -2.36 4.32
C ASN A 28 12.67 -1.26 4.77
N TRP A 29 13.49 -0.76 3.83
CA TRP A 29 14.32 0.41 4.10
C TRP A 29 13.48 1.63 4.48
N LEU A 30 12.38 1.87 3.75
CA LEU A 30 11.50 3.00 4.03
C LEU A 30 10.86 2.87 5.42
N MET A 31 10.38 1.69 5.81
CA MET A 31 9.79 1.47 7.14
C MET A 31 10.81 1.75 8.25
N LYS A 32 12.06 1.30 8.09
CA LYS A 32 13.14 1.64 9.02
C LYS A 32 13.35 3.15 9.10
N LYS A 33 13.36 3.84 7.95
CA LYS A 33 13.59 5.28 7.91
C LYS A 33 12.46 6.07 8.57
N LEU A 34 11.22 5.64 8.38
CA LEU A 34 10.05 6.21 9.05
C LEU A 34 10.10 5.95 10.56
N GLY A 35 10.52 4.76 10.98
CA GLY A 35 10.74 4.44 12.40
C GLY A 35 11.79 5.34 13.07
N GLU A 36 12.92 5.60 12.39
CA GLU A 36 13.94 6.57 12.86
C GLU A 36 13.38 8.00 13.00
N MET A 37 12.30 8.33 12.28
CA MET A 37 11.60 9.61 12.37
C MET A 37 10.48 9.60 13.42
N GLY A 38 10.33 8.52 14.19
CA GLY A 38 9.27 8.37 15.19
C GLY A 38 7.90 8.00 14.60
N ILE A 39 7.83 7.64 13.31
CA ILE A 39 6.59 7.20 12.66
C ILE A 39 6.51 5.68 12.83
N THR A 40 5.64 5.23 13.72
CA THR A 40 5.50 3.82 14.10
C THR A 40 4.32 3.11 13.45
N SER A 41 3.49 3.84 12.69
CA SER A 41 2.32 3.30 11.98
C SER A 41 2.11 4.05 10.68
N VAL A 42 1.79 3.31 9.60
CA VAL A 42 1.54 3.86 8.26
C VAL A 42 0.23 3.29 7.73
N LEU A 43 -0.59 4.14 7.12
CA LEU A 43 -1.76 3.73 6.34
C LEU A 43 -1.37 3.73 4.85
N ILE A 44 -1.49 2.57 4.20
CA ILE A 44 -1.20 2.40 2.77
C ILE A 44 -2.53 2.32 2.00
N GLU A 45 -2.83 3.34 1.20
CA GLU A 45 -4.10 3.45 0.45
C GLU A 45 -3.96 3.09 -1.05
N GLY A 46 -2.80 2.59 -1.47
CA GLY A 46 -2.54 2.11 -2.83
C GLY A 46 -1.68 3.03 -3.68
N GLY A 47 -1.69 2.88 -5.01
CA GLY A 47 -2.60 2.07 -5.82
C GLY A 47 -2.29 0.56 -5.89
N SER A 48 -2.98 -0.13 -6.80
CA SER A 48 -2.92 -1.59 -7.05
C SER A 48 -1.51 -2.20 -6.98
N SER A 49 -0.53 -1.57 -7.67
CA SER A 49 0.87 -2.02 -7.66
C SER A 49 1.54 -1.82 -6.31
N LEU A 50 1.33 -0.68 -5.63
CA LEU A 50 1.92 -0.43 -4.30
C LEU A 50 1.38 -1.44 -3.28
N ASN A 51 0.08 -1.74 -3.31
CA ASN A 51 -0.53 -2.73 -2.42
C ASN A 51 0.11 -4.12 -2.59
N SER A 52 0.32 -4.57 -3.84
CA SER A 52 1.03 -5.83 -4.10
C SER A 52 2.44 -5.81 -3.51
N HIS A 53 3.19 -4.74 -3.75
CA HIS A 53 4.57 -4.65 -3.27
C HIS A 53 4.64 -4.58 -1.74
N ALA A 54 3.71 -3.90 -1.08
CA ALA A 54 3.66 -3.87 0.37
C ALA A 54 3.44 -5.27 0.97
N LEU A 55 2.53 -6.06 0.36
CA LEU A 55 2.28 -7.44 0.77
C LEU A 55 3.49 -8.34 0.50
N GLU A 56 4.11 -8.23 -0.68
CA GLU A 56 5.30 -9.00 -1.07
C GLU A 56 6.51 -8.69 -0.17
N TYR A 57 6.67 -7.44 0.28
CA TYR A 57 7.74 -7.02 1.19
C TYR A 57 7.49 -7.43 2.64
N GLY A 58 6.29 -7.95 2.97
CA GLY A 58 5.95 -8.41 4.32
C GLY A 58 5.79 -7.27 5.34
N ILE A 59 5.51 -6.03 4.89
CA ILE A 59 5.37 -4.87 5.78
C ILE A 59 3.93 -4.58 6.21
N VAL A 60 2.97 -5.41 5.77
CA VAL A 60 1.54 -5.19 6.01
C VAL A 60 1.09 -6.05 7.19
N ASP A 61 0.73 -5.41 8.29
CA ASP A 61 0.17 -6.10 9.45
C ASP A 61 -1.33 -6.35 9.31
N LYS A 62 -2.07 -5.36 8.80
CA LYS A 62 -3.53 -5.33 8.74
C LYS A 62 -4.02 -4.85 7.39
N VAL A 63 -5.08 -5.48 6.88
CA VAL A 63 -5.78 -5.08 5.66
C VAL A 63 -7.20 -4.64 5.98
N MET A 64 -7.67 -3.62 5.26
CA MET A 64 -9.03 -3.09 5.32
C MET A 64 -9.57 -2.93 3.89
N PHE A 65 -10.50 -3.80 3.49
CA PHE A 65 -11.19 -3.70 2.20
C PHE A 65 -12.56 -3.06 2.37
N PHE A 66 -12.79 -1.96 1.66
CA PHE A 66 -14.11 -1.34 1.53
C PHE A 66 -14.74 -1.78 0.20
N ILE A 67 -15.88 -2.45 0.28
CA ILE A 67 -16.60 -3.01 -0.86
C ILE A 67 -17.93 -2.29 -0.99
N ALA A 68 -18.06 -1.49 -2.06
CA ALA A 68 -19.31 -0.85 -2.42
C ALA A 68 -20.26 -1.82 -3.15
N PRO A 69 -21.59 -1.63 -3.07
CA PRO A 69 -22.57 -2.43 -3.81
C PRO A 69 -22.64 -2.02 -5.29
N LYS A 70 -21.48 -2.02 -5.97
CA LYS A 70 -21.31 -1.54 -7.35
C LYS A 70 -20.47 -2.53 -8.15
N ILE A 71 -20.81 -2.70 -9.43
CA ILE A 71 -20.09 -3.58 -10.37
C ILE A 71 -19.55 -2.70 -11.50
N ILE A 72 -18.22 -2.61 -11.61
CA ILE A 72 -17.55 -1.79 -12.63
C ILE A 72 -17.22 -2.62 -13.88
N GLY A 73 -16.81 -3.88 -13.71
CA GLY A 73 -16.36 -4.75 -14.82
C GLY A 73 -15.09 -4.23 -15.51
N GLY A 74 -14.83 -4.72 -16.73
CA GLY A 74 -13.71 -4.27 -17.57
C GLY A 74 -12.43 -5.08 -17.38
N LYS A 75 -11.92 -5.66 -18.47
CA LYS A 75 -10.67 -6.44 -18.49
C LYS A 75 -9.44 -5.61 -18.07
N GLU A 76 -9.45 -4.33 -18.43
CA GLU A 76 -8.38 -3.37 -18.14
C GLU A 76 -8.65 -2.57 -16.85
N SER A 77 -9.58 -3.02 -16.00
CA SER A 77 -9.83 -2.39 -14.71
C SER A 77 -8.68 -2.64 -13.74
N PHE A 78 -8.49 -1.72 -12.78
CA PHE A 78 -7.47 -1.88 -11.76
C PHE A 78 -8.00 -2.74 -10.61
N PRO A 79 -7.35 -3.87 -10.26
CA PRO A 79 -7.70 -4.63 -9.06
C PRO A 79 -7.20 -3.91 -7.80
N SER A 80 -7.78 -4.24 -6.65
CA SER A 80 -7.37 -3.68 -5.34
C SER A 80 -5.92 -4.03 -4.98
N VAL A 81 -5.49 -5.24 -5.32
CA VAL A 81 -4.11 -5.73 -5.22
C VAL A 81 -3.72 -6.26 -6.59
N GLY A 82 -2.72 -5.62 -7.21
CA GLY A 82 -2.20 -5.99 -8.52
C GLY A 82 -1.07 -7.00 -8.42
N GLY A 83 -0.19 -6.98 -9.42
CA GLY A 83 1.06 -7.75 -9.39
C GLY A 83 0.93 -9.16 -9.95
N LYS A 84 1.88 -10.02 -9.56
CA LYS A 84 2.00 -11.37 -10.11
C LYS A 84 0.92 -12.27 -9.50
N ALA A 85 0.18 -12.96 -10.35
CA ALA A 85 -0.75 -13.99 -9.89
C ALA A 85 0.02 -15.16 -9.26
N PHE A 86 -0.40 -15.55 -8.05
CA PHE A 86 0.02 -16.81 -7.44
C PHE A 86 -0.48 -17.99 -8.27
N ARG A 87 0.36 -19.02 -8.43
CA ARG A 87 -0.02 -20.21 -9.22
C ARG A 87 -0.80 -21.21 -8.37
N LYS A 88 -0.59 -21.17 -7.05
CA LYS A 88 -1.29 -22.03 -6.09
C LYS A 88 -2.00 -21.18 -5.05
N LEU A 89 -3.20 -21.58 -4.65
CA LEU A 89 -3.95 -20.89 -3.60
C LEU A 89 -3.20 -20.88 -2.26
N SER A 90 -2.37 -21.90 -2.00
CA SER A 90 -1.51 -21.97 -0.82
C SER A 90 -0.42 -20.91 -0.76
N GLU A 91 -0.14 -20.22 -1.88
CA GLU A 91 0.82 -19.11 -1.94
C GLU A 91 0.14 -17.75 -1.69
N ALA A 92 -1.20 -17.69 -1.65
CA ALA A 92 -1.93 -16.45 -1.45
C ALA A 92 -1.83 -15.97 0.00
N HIS A 93 -1.77 -14.65 0.18
CA HIS A 93 -1.85 -14.03 1.50
C HIS A 93 -3.21 -14.34 2.14
N GLN A 94 -3.19 -14.86 3.36
CA GLN A 94 -4.38 -15.19 4.13
C GLN A 94 -4.62 -14.17 5.24
N LEU A 95 -5.86 -13.69 5.34
CA LEU A 95 -6.28 -12.87 6.49
C LEU A 95 -6.75 -13.76 7.64
N LYS A 96 -6.40 -13.37 8.86
CA LYS A 96 -6.92 -13.94 10.11
C LYS A 96 -7.61 -12.87 10.95
N ASN A 97 -8.39 -13.33 11.94
CA ASN A 97 -9.16 -12.49 12.85
C ASN A 97 -10.06 -11.50 12.09
N ILE A 98 -10.74 -12.02 11.06
CA ILE A 98 -11.55 -11.21 10.15
C ILE A 98 -12.77 -10.68 10.89
N THR A 99 -13.05 -9.39 10.70
CA THR A 99 -14.31 -8.77 11.11
C THR A 99 -15.00 -8.13 9.90
N LEU A 100 -16.33 -8.10 9.96
CA LEU A 100 -17.20 -7.52 8.95
C LEU A 100 -18.01 -6.40 9.58
N LYS A 101 -18.01 -5.23 8.95
CA LYS A 101 -18.78 -4.06 9.40
C LYS A 101 -19.49 -3.43 8.23
N ARG A 102 -20.71 -2.94 8.44
CA ARG A 102 -21.41 -2.10 7.45
C ARG A 102 -21.05 -0.64 7.68
N ILE A 103 -20.61 0.07 6.63
CA ILE A 103 -20.25 1.49 6.67
C ILE A 103 -21.08 2.21 5.62
N GLY A 104 -22.20 2.80 6.04
CA GLY A 104 -23.21 3.31 5.10
C GLY A 104 -23.78 2.17 4.25
N GLU A 105 -23.59 2.24 2.94
CA GLU A 105 -23.99 1.19 1.99
C GLU A 105 -22.89 0.16 1.73
N ASP A 106 -21.66 0.44 2.13
CA ASP A 106 -20.48 -0.38 1.87
C ASP A 106 -20.26 -1.42 2.98
N ILE A 107 -19.48 -2.45 2.64
CA ILE A 107 -19.01 -3.46 3.59
C ILE A 107 -17.51 -3.27 3.80
N LEU A 108 -17.10 -3.12 5.05
CA LEU A 108 -15.72 -3.20 5.48
C LEU A 108 -15.39 -4.65 5.89
N ILE A 109 -14.39 -5.22 5.25
CA ILE A 109 -13.71 -6.45 5.66
C ILE A 109 -12.34 -6.05 6.20
N GLU A 110 -12.07 -6.33 7.48
CA GLU A 110 -10.74 -6.07 8.05
C GLU A 110 -10.17 -7.30 8.76
N GLY A 111 -8.85 -7.49 8.68
CA GLY A 111 -8.15 -8.63 9.28
C GLY A 111 -6.64 -8.45 9.23
N TYR A 112 -5.91 -9.35 9.88
CA TYR A 112 -4.45 -9.33 9.98
C TYR A 112 -3.81 -10.33 9.01
N ILE A 113 -2.65 -9.98 8.44
CA ILE A 113 -1.84 -10.88 7.61
C ILE A 113 -1.05 -11.83 8.51
N THR A 114 -0.77 -13.05 8.01
CA THR A 114 0.13 -14.03 8.65
C THR A 114 1.24 -14.49 7.75
#